data_AF-A0A0B6X8Q0-F1
#
_entry.id   AF-A0A0B6X8Q0-F1
#
_cell.length_a   1.000
_cell.length_b   1.000
_cell.length_c   1.000
_cell.angle_alpha   90.00
_cell.angle_beta   90.00
_cell.angle_gamma   90.00
#
_symmetry.space_group_name_H-M   'P 1'
#
loop_
_entity.id
_entity.type
_entity.pdbx_description
1 polymer ?
#
loop_
_entity_poly.entity_id
_entity_poly.type
_entity_poly.pdbx_seq_one_letter_code
_entity_poly.pdbx_strand_id
1 'polypeptide(L)'
;MTQSTLLERKRKAFIHAKLDALQKKHSSHSVIVRVAGVNYRLDLDEEILTLALIKFFEDELDEHQHKLHELINTYDSFYNKFGNLTAEGNEFMNEILKLIAKKTVPINGDNNEK
;
A
#
# COMPACT_ATOMS: atom_id res chain seq x y z
N MET A 1 6.41 -21.66 13.42
CA MET A 1 5.95 -20.38 12.82
C MET A 1 4.77 -20.73 11.94
N THR A 2 3.59 -20.18 12.18
CA THR A 2 2.39 -20.48 11.37
C THR A 2 2.40 -19.63 10.09
N GLN A 3 1.66 -20.04 9.07
CA GLN A 3 1.60 -19.29 7.81
C GLN A 3 1.01 -17.88 8.02
N SER A 4 0.07 -17.70 8.96
CA SER A 4 -0.47 -16.38 9.34
C SER A 4 0.61 -15.45 9.90
N THR A 5 1.50 -15.95 10.77
CA THR A 5 2.63 -15.15 11.28
C THR A 5 3.63 -14.79 10.18
N LEU A 6 3.82 -15.68 9.19
CA LEU A 6 4.68 -15.38 8.05
C LEU A 6 4.07 -14.28 7.18
N LEU A 7 2.77 -14.37 6.90
CA LEU A 7 2.04 -13.34 6.15
C LEU A 7 2.14 -11.96 6.80
N GLU A 8 1.89 -11.85 8.10
CA GLU A 8 2.02 -10.58 8.83
C GLU A 8 3.41 -9.98 8.70
N ARG A 9 4.45 -10.83 8.79
CA ARG A 9 5.84 -10.38 8.61
C ARG A 9 6.11 -9.90 7.18
N LYS A 10 5.60 -10.61 6.18
CA LYS A 10 5.74 -10.22 4.75
C LYS A 10 5.03 -8.90 4.47
N ARG A 11 3.81 -8.74 4.98
CA ARG A 11 3.04 -7.49 4.90
C ARG A 11 3.82 -6.33 5.52
N LYS A 12 4.32 -6.50 6.73
CA LYS A 12 5.14 -5.46 7.40
C LYS A 12 6.39 -5.12 6.58
N ALA A 13 7.13 -6.13 6.11
CA ALA A 13 8.32 -5.89 5.28
C ALA A 13 8.01 -5.06 4.02
N PHE A 14 6.91 -5.38 3.34
CA PHE A 14 6.44 -4.64 2.17
C PHE A 14 6.06 -3.18 2.50
N ILE A 15 5.34 -2.97 3.60
CA ILE A 15 4.98 -1.64 4.10
C ILE A 15 6.24 -0.82 4.43
N HIS A 16 7.17 -1.39 5.20
CA HIS A 16 8.42 -0.73 5.55
C HIS A 16 9.24 -0.37 4.31
N ALA A 17 9.31 -1.24 3.30
CA ALA A 17 9.99 -0.95 2.04
C ALA A 17 9.39 0.28 1.33
N LYS A 18 8.05 0.46 1.38
CA LYS A 18 7.40 1.65 0.84
C LYS A 18 7.67 2.90 1.67
N LEU A 19 7.52 2.81 2.99
CA LEU A 19 7.75 3.94 3.89
C LEU A 19 9.20 4.42 3.83
N ASP A 20 10.16 3.50 3.80
CA ASP A 20 11.59 3.81 3.65
C ASP A 20 11.88 4.47 2.28
N ALA A 21 11.25 3.98 1.20
CA ALA A 21 11.36 4.61 -0.11
C ALA A 21 10.78 6.04 -0.14
N LEU A 22 9.67 6.28 0.57
CA LEU A 22 9.08 7.61 0.70
C LEU A 22 9.95 8.51 1.56
N GLN A 23 10.44 8.02 2.69
CA GLN A 23 11.34 8.74 3.58
C GLN A 23 12.62 9.17 2.86
N LYS A 24 13.22 8.28 2.06
CA LYS A 24 14.41 8.61 1.23
C LYS A 24 14.13 9.66 0.17
N LYS A 25 12.91 9.70 -0.38
CA LYS A 25 12.56 10.56 -1.52
C LYS A 25 12.00 11.92 -1.11
N HIS A 26 11.21 11.96 -0.05
CA HIS A 26 10.41 13.12 0.37
C HIS A 26 10.66 13.54 1.82
N SER A 27 11.58 12.88 2.54
CA SER A 27 11.85 13.09 3.98
C SER A 27 10.61 13.00 4.88
N SER A 28 9.55 12.39 4.38
CA SER A 28 8.25 12.25 5.02
C SER A 28 7.54 11.00 4.51
N HIS A 29 6.60 10.49 5.28
CA HIS A 29 5.72 9.39 4.86
C HIS A 29 4.47 9.88 4.11
N SER A 30 4.38 11.17 3.79
CA SER A 30 3.30 11.71 2.98
C SER A 30 3.57 11.47 1.49
N VAL A 31 2.55 11.07 0.74
CA VAL A 31 2.61 10.99 -0.73
C VAL A 31 1.46 11.74 -1.36
N ILE A 32 1.74 12.42 -2.46
CA ILE A 32 0.71 13.05 -3.29
C ILE A 32 0.36 12.09 -4.42
N VAL A 33 -0.90 11.64 -4.45
CA VAL A 33 -1.43 10.74 -5.47
C VAL A 33 -2.40 11.52 -6.34
N ARG A 34 -2.25 11.43 -7.66
CA ARG A 34 -3.18 12.04 -8.60
C ARG A 34 -4.20 11.00 -9.08
N VAL A 35 -5.48 11.25 -8.79
CA VAL A 35 -6.60 10.39 -9.21
C VAL A 35 -7.60 11.23 -9.99
N ALA A 36 -7.88 10.84 -11.24
CA ALA A 36 -8.83 11.52 -12.12
C ALA A 36 -8.61 13.04 -12.23
N GLY A 37 -7.36 13.48 -12.24
CA GLY A 37 -6.98 14.89 -12.32
C GLY A 37 -6.86 15.61 -10.98
N VAL A 38 -7.39 15.04 -9.90
CA VAL A 38 -7.37 15.61 -8.53
C VAL A 38 -6.17 15.08 -7.75
N ASN A 39 -5.50 15.95 -7.00
CA ASN A 39 -4.39 15.57 -6.13
C ASN A 39 -4.93 15.24 -4.73
N TYR A 40 -4.47 14.11 -4.18
CA TYR A 40 -4.77 13.62 -2.83
C TYR A 40 -3.48 13.54 -2.03
N ARG A 41 -3.46 14.12 -0.83
CA ARG A 41 -2.32 14.02 0.07
C ARG A 41 -2.67 12.91 1.04
N LEU A 42 -1.93 11.82 0.92
CA LEU A 42 -2.05 10.70 1.81
C LEU A 42 -0.91 10.79 2.81
N ASP A 43 -1.25 10.96 4.08
CA ASP A 43 -0.33 10.62 5.16
C ASP A 43 -0.41 9.10 5.33
N LEU A 44 0.71 8.43 5.11
CA LEU A 44 0.78 6.98 5.15
C LEU A 44 1.52 6.55 6.41
N ASP A 45 0.84 5.74 7.20
CA ASP A 45 1.42 5.07 8.35
C ASP A 45 1.30 3.56 8.19
N GLU A 46 2.05 2.82 9.02
CA GLU A 46 2.01 1.36 9.03
C GLU A 46 0.57 0.85 9.20
N GLU A 47 -0.21 1.48 10.08
CA GLU A 47 -1.60 1.10 10.32
C GLU A 47 -2.50 1.34 9.11
N ILE A 48 -2.39 2.50 8.46
CA ILE A 48 -3.21 2.85 7.27
C ILE A 48 -2.92 1.87 6.13
N LEU A 49 -1.63 1.61 5.86
CA LEU A 49 -1.23 0.68 4.81
C LEU A 49 -1.62 -0.76 5.16
N THR A 50 -1.52 -1.17 6.44
CA THR A 50 -1.96 -2.48 6.89
C THR A 50 -3.45 -2.69 6.66
N LEU A 51 -4.28 -1.73 7.09
CA LEU A 51 -5.73 -1.79 6.91
C LEU A 51 -6.13 -1.79 5.44
N ALA A 52 -5.45 -0.98 4.61
CA ALA A 52 -5.70 -0.93 3.19
C ALA A 52 -5.34 -2.24 2.49
N LEU A 53 -4.20 -2.84 2.80
CA LEU A 53 -3.80 -4.14 2.25
C LEU A 53 -4.77 -5.24 2.67
N ILE A 54 -5.15 -5.28 3.95
CA ILE A 54 -6.15 -6.25 4.41
C ILE A 54 -7.44 -6.06 3.60
N LYS A 55 -7.99 -4.84 3.54
CA LYS A 55 -9.30 -4.58 2.94
C LYS A 55 -9.36 -4.70 1.42
N PHE A 56 -8.32 -4.27 0.71
CA PHE A 56 -8.32 -4.20 -0.76
C PHE A 56 -7.59 -5.36 -1.43
N PHE A 57 -6.89 -6.19 -0.66
CA PHE A 57 -6.12 -7.30 -1.21
C PHE A 57 -6.42 -8.61 -0.50
N GLU A 58 -6.43 -8.64 0.83
CA GLU A 58 -6.60 -9.90 1.57
C GLU A 58 -8.07 -10.28 1.79
N ASP A 59 -8.95 -9.31 2.00
CA ASP A 59 -10.40 -9.47 2.23
C ASP A 59 -11.14 -9.87 0.95
N GLU A 60 -10.65 -9.46 -0.23
CA GLU A 60 -11.17 -9.95 -1.52
C GLU A 60 -10.83 -11.43 -1.79
N LEU A 61 -10.02 -12.08 -0.94
CA LEU A 61 -9.56 -13.45 -1.13
C LEU A 61 -10.21 -14.47 -0.18
N ASP A 62 -11.26 -14.08 0.55
CA ASP A 62 -11.85 -14.72 1.75
C ASP A 62 -12.31 -16.19 1.65
N GLU A 63 -12.27 -16.86 0.50
CA GLU A 63 -12.98 -18.15 0.37
C GLU A 63 -12.14 -19.44 0.50
N HIS A 64 -10.79 -19.42 0.49
CA HIS A 64 -10.02 -20.69 0.53
C HIS A 64 -8.66 -20.65 1.25
N GLN A 65 -8.45 -21.59 2.19
CA GLN A 65 -7.18 -21.85 2.91
C GLN A 65 -5.97 -22.09 1.98
N HIS A 66 -6.19 -22.52 0.74
CA HIS A 66 -5.13 -22.72 -0.26
C HIS A 66 -4.44 -21.41 -0.69
N LYS A 67 -5.09 -20.26 -0.49
CA LYS A 67 -4.62 -18.95 -0.96
C LYS A 67 -3.61 -18.26 -0.05
N LEU A 68 -3.47 -18.69 1.21
CA LEU A 68 -2.56 -18.01 2.14
C LEU A 68 -1.09 -18.17 1.71
N HIS A 69 -0.75 -19.31 1.12
CA HIS A 69 0.57 -19.55 0.53
C HIS A 69 0.80 -18.72 -0.73
N GLU A 70 -0.22 -18.57 -1.59
CA GLU A 70 -0.16 -17.70 -2.76
C GLU A 70 0.02 -16.24 -2.36
N LEU A 71 -0.73 -15.77 -1.36
CA LEU A 71 -0.63 -14.42 -0.82
C LEU A 71 0.78 -14.11 -0.31
N ILE A 72 1.38 -15.05 0.42
CA ILE A 72 2.76 -14.96 0.91
C ILE A 72 3.75 -14.86 -0.27
N ASN A 73 3.58 -15.69 -1.30
CA ASN A 73 4.42 -15.64 -2.50
C ASN A 73 4.26 -14.32 -3.26
N THR A 74 3.03 -13.81 -3.40
CA THR A 74 2.76 -12.51 -4.03
C THR A 74 3.47 -11.39 -3.27
N TYR A 75 3.35 -11.36 -1.93
CA TYR A 75 4.11 -10.40 -1.13
C TYR A 75 5.62 -10.55 -1.31
N ASP A 76 6.15 -11.77 -1.39
CA ASP A 76 7.58 -12.01 -1.64
C ASP A 76 8.04 -11.48 -3.02
N SER A 77 7.18 -11.57 -4.04
CA SER A 77 7.47 -11.01 -5.37
C SER A 77 7.48 -9.47 -5.40
N PHE A 78 6.81 -8.81 -4.46
CA PHE A 78 6.71 -7.36 -4.42
C PHE A 78 7.92 -6.62 -3.87
N TYR A 79 8.84 -7.32 -3.20
CA TYR A 79 10.05 -6.70 -2.68
C TYR A 79 11.25 -7.64 -2.80
N ASN A 80 12.41 -7.08 -3.10
CA ASN A 80 13.62 -7.87 -3.27
C ASN A 80 14.29 -8.20 -1.92
N LYS A 81 15.24 -9.13 -1.95
CA LYS A 81 16.06 -9.52 -0.79
C LYS A 81 16.86 -8.38 -0.14
N PHE A 82 16.96 -7.23 -0.80
CA PHE A 82 17.61 -6.03 -0.27
C PHE A 82 16.62 -5.08 0.42
N GLY A 83 15.35 -5.47 0.55
CA GLY A 83 14.30 -4.68 1.19
C GLY A 83 13.74 -3.54 0.32
N ASN A 84 14.01 -3.55 -0.99
CA ASN A 84 13.46 -2.54 -1.90
C ASN A 84 12.29 -3.12 -2.69
N LEU A 85 11.31 -2.28 -3.00
CA LEU A 85 10.17 -2.65 -3.84
C LEU A 85 10.62 -3.04 -5.24
N THR A 86 10.01 -4.09 -5.79
CA THR A 86 10.13 -4.44 -7.21
C THR A 86 9.26 -3.48 -8.05
N ALA A 87 9.43 -3.50 -9.38
CA ALA A 87 8.58 -2.71 -10.27
C ALA A 87 7.09 -3.07 -10.08
N GLU A 88 6.80 -4.37 -10.01
CA GLU A 88 5.46 -4.91 -9.76
C GLU A 88 4.94 -4.48 -8.38
N GLY A 89 5.74 -4.64 -7.32
CA GLY A 89 5.34 -4.20 -5.98
C GLY A 89 5.09 -2.70 -5.88
N ASN A 90 5.85 -1.88 -6.62
CA ASN A 90 5.62 -0.44 -6.66
C ASN A 90 4.36 -0.07 -7.45
N GLU A 91 4.06 -0.76 -8.55
CA GLU A 91 2.82 -0.59 -9.30
C GLU A 91 1.60 -0.99 -8.47
N PHE A 92 1.64 -2.16 -7.85
CA PHE A 92 0.61 -2.64 -6.93
C PHE A 92 0.37 -1.66 -5.77
N MET A 93 1.45 -1.22 -5.11
CA MET A 93 1.32 -0.25 -4.03
C MET A 93 0.70 1.07 -4.53
N ASN A 94 1.05 1.51 -5.75
CA ASN A 94 0.44 2.70 -6.33
C ASN A 94 -1.07 2.54 -6.56
N GLU A 95 -1.54 1.36 -6.97
CA GLU A 95 -2.98 1.07 -7.07
C GLU A 95 -3.66 1.11 -5.70
N ILE A 96 -3.07 0.50 -4.66
CA ILE A 96 -3.57 0.58 -3.29
C ILE A 96 -3.68 2.04 -2.83
N LEU A 97 -2.66 2.85 -3.10
CA LEU A 97 -2.67 4.28 -2.79
C LEU A 97 -3.77 5.03 -3.53
N LYS A 98 -4.06 4.70 -4.79
CA LYS A 98 -5.20 5.28 -5.51
C LYS A 98 -6.53 4.88 -4.89
N LEU A 99 -6.68 3.65 -4.40
CA LEU A 99 -7.88 3.19 -3.72
C LEU A 99 -8.08 3.93 -2.38
N ILE A 100 -7.01 4.11 -1.60
CA ILE A 100 -7.01 4.94 -0.39
C ILE A 100 -7.40 6.38 -0.75
N ALA A 101 -6.75 6.98 -1.75
CA ALA A 101 -7.03 8.33 -2.24
C ALA A 101 -8.51 8.54 -2.57
N LYS A 102 -9.14 7.60 -3.30
CA LYS A 102 -10.57 7.64 -3.63
C LYS A 102 -11.49 7.61 -2.40
N LYS A 103 -11.03 7.05 -1.28
CA LYS A 103 -11.76 7.00 0.00
C LYS A 103 -11.47 8.20 0.89
N THR A 104 -10.38 8.93 0.65
CA THR A 104 -10.00 10.15 1.38
C THR A 104 -10.57 11.40 0.74
N VAL A 105 -10.66 12.50 1.51
CA VAL A 105 -11.10 13.80 1.00
C VAL A 105 -10.01 14.40 0.09
N PRO A 106 -10.35 14.92 -1.10
CA PRO A 106 -9.37 15.55 -2.00
C PRO A 106 -8.75 16.81 -1.40
N ILE A 107 -7.50 17.12 -1.76
CA ILE A 107 -6.83 18.38 -1.35
C ILE A 107 -7.31 19.56 -2.23
N ASN A 108 -8.55 19.53 -2.72
CA ASN A 108 -9.04 20.64 -3.53
C ASN A 108 -9.12 21.89 -2.66
N GLY A 109 -8.23 22.84 -2.97
CA GLY A 109 -8.42 24.24 -2.64
C GLY A 109 -9.77 24.67 -3.19
N ASP A 110 -10.62 25.08 -2.26
CA ASP A 110 -11.87 25.77 -2.50
C ASP A 110 -11.55 27.09 -3.22
N ASN A 111 -11.43 27.06 -4.54
CA ASN A 111 -11.58 28.27 -5.33
C ASN A 111 -13.04 28.30 -5.77
N ASN A 112 -13.79 29.07 -4.99
CA ASN A 112 -15.11 29.59 -5.32
C ASN A 112 -15.23 29.95 -6.81
N GLU A 113 -16.16 29.29 -7.50
CA GLU A 113 -16.85 29.87 -8.65
C GLU A 113 -18.34 29.87 -8.36
N LYS A 114 -18.83 30.98 -7.82
CA LYS A 114 -20.18 31.48 -8.08
C LYS A 114 -20.26 32.99 -7.94
#